data_AF-W4M570-F1
#
_entry.id   AF-W4M570-F1
#
_cell.length_a   1.000
_cell.length_b   1.000
_cell.length_c   1.000
_cell.angle_alpha   90.00
_cell.angle_beta   90.00
_cell.angle_gamma   90.00
#
_symmetry.space_group_name_H-M   'P 1'
#
loop_
_entity.id
_entity.type
_entity.pdbx_description
1 polymer ?
#
loop_
_entity_poly.entity_id
_entity_poly.type
_entity_poly.pdbx_seq_one_letter_code
_entity_poly.pdbx_strand_id
1 'polypeptide(L)'
;MTFLPDLHIRINGSDLPDDAQRDVKAVTVHEDLDAASMFAIELYNWDQNTLAFTWSDDARFAPGNEAEIWMGYVDALQKVMVGDITSLEPAFQADEIPQVTVRGYDRRHRLLRGRQTRSFTKMKDSAIARQIAGDAGLQARVQDSHVTLDYVLQHNQTDMAFLQDRAGRIGYEVFVKEKTLYFQPRQNAMKEAVTPYR
;
A
#
# COMPACT_ATOMS: atom_id res chain seq x y z
N MET A 1 3.69 8.53 32.41
CA MET A 1 3.36 8.17 31.02
C MET A 1 4.49 7.32 30.50
N THR A 2 4.19 6.08 30.16
CA THR A 2 5.18 5.10 29.72
C THR A 2 5.18 5.09 28.20
N PHE A 3 6.24 5.60 27.59
CA PHE A 3 6.41 5.63 26.13
C PHE A 3 6.97 4.28 25.64
N LEU A 4 6.17 3.22 25.78
CA LEU A 4 6.51 1.92 25.21
C LEU A 4 6.01 1.89 23.76
N PRO A 5 6.91 1.76 22.77
CA PRO A 5 6.50 1.56 21.40
C PRO A 5 5.78 0.21 21.29
N ASP A 6 4.76 0.17 20.45
CA ASP A 6 3.96 -1.01 20.19
C ASP A 6 3.79 -1.20 18.68
N LEU A 7 3.68 -2.46 18.27
CA LEU A 7 3.63 -2.90 16.89
C LEU A 7 2.58 -3.99 16.76
N HIS A 8 1.60 -3.73 15.90
CA HIS A 8 0.57 -4.70 15.58
C HIS A 8 0.53 -4.92 14.08
N ILE A 9 0.62 -6.19 13.68
CA ILE A 9 0.56 -6.60 12.29
C ILE A 9 -0.65 -7.53 12.15
N ARG A 10 -1.40 -7.36 11.06
CA ARG A 10 -2.50 -8.26 10.66
C ARG A 10 -2.24 -8.80 9.28
N ILE A 11 -2.57 -10.07 9.07
CA ILE A 11 -2.56 -10.72 7.77
C ILE A 11 -3.98 -11.14 7.42
N ASN A 12 -4.49 -10.71 6.27
CA ASN A 12 -5.87 -10.97 5.82
C ASN A 12 -6.94 -10.63 6.88
N GLY A 13 -6.69 -9.59 7.69
CA GLY A 13 -7.58 -9.14 8.76
C GLY A 13 -7.45 -9.88 10.10
N SER A 14 -6.62 -10.91 10.20
CA SER A 14 -6.33 -11.62 11.44
C SER A 14 -5.02 -11.14 12.07
N ASP A 15 -5.00 -10.98 13.38
CA ASP A 15 -3.79 -10.64 14.15
C ASP A 15 -2.74 -11.76 13.98
N LEU A 16 -1.45 -11.38 13.95
CA LEU A 16 -0.40 -12.40 14.02
C LEU A 16 -0.50 -13.15 15.37
N PRO A 17 -0.37 -14.48 15.37
CA PRO A 17 -0.31 -15.23 16.62
C PRO A 17 0.98 -14.93 17.39
N ASP A 18 0.94 -15.17 18.71
CA ASP A 18 2.00 -14.82 19.65
C ASP A 18 3.39 -15.35 19.29
N ASP A 19 3.46 -16.56 18.70
CA ASP A 19 4.70 -17.17 18.23
C ASP A 19 5.33 -16.36 17.10
N ALA A 20 4.53 -16.04 16.08
CA ALA A 20 4.97 -15.24 14.95
C ALA A 20 5.27 -13.79 15.36
N GLN A 21 4.52 -13.21 16.31
CA GLN A 21 4.80 -11.87 16.82
C GLN A 21 6.13 -11.81 17.59
N ARG A 22 6.48 -12.86 18.34
CA ARG A 22 7.79 -12.96 19.03
C ARG A 22 8.96 -13.08 18.06
N ASP A 23 8.73 -13.71 16.92
CA ASP A 23 9.76 -13.89 15.90
C ASP A 23 9.98 -12.63 15.05
N VAL A 24 9.11 -11.61 15.13
CA VAL A 24 9.33 -10.33 14.45
C VAL A 24 10.56 -9.62 15.04
N LYS A 25 11.61 -9.52 14.22
CA LYS A 25 12.87 -8.84 14.55
C LYS A 25 12.80 -7.36 14.22
N ALA A 26 12.24 -7.02 13.06
CA ALA A 26 12.14 -5.64 12.60
C ALA A 26 10.96 -5.45 11.63
N VAL A 27 10.40 -4.25 11.65
CA VAL A 27 9.43 -3.80 10.65
C VAL A 27 9.86 -2.45 10.13
N THR A 28 9.99 -2.35 8.81
CA THR A 28 10.33 -1.11 8.12
C THR A 28 9.20 -0.73 7.18
N VAL A 29 8.76 0.52 7.25
CA VAL A 29 7.78 1.11 6.33
C VAL A 29 8.43 2.30 5.65
N HIS A 30 8.40 2.30 4.32
CA HIS A 30 8.81 3.43 3.50
C HIS A 30 7.58 3.99 2.80
N GLU A 31 7.16 5.17 3.22
CA GLU A 31 6.10 5.93 2.55
C GLU A 31 6.71 6.83 1.49
N ASP A 32 6.19 6.72 0.28
CA ASP A 32 6.56 7.58 -0.84
C ASP A 32 5.28 8.29 -1.36
N LEU A 33 5.39 9.51 -1.88
CA LEU A 33 4.24 10.21 -2.47
C LEU A 33 4.11 9.99 -3.98
N ASP A 34 5.21 9.65 -4.64
CA ASP A 34 5.32 9.51 -6.09
C ASP A 34 5.45 8.04 -6.52
N ALA A 35 6.11 7.21 -5.70
CA ALA A 35 6.28 5.77 -5.91
C ALA A 35 5.35 4.93 -5.03
N ALA A 36 5.29 3.62 -5.25
CA ALA A 36 4.54 2.74 -4.34
C ALA A 36 5.22 2.69 -2.96
N SER A 37 4.44 2.91 -1.89
CA SER A 37 4.96 2.71 -0.54
C SER A 37 5.26 1.22 -0.33
N MET A 38 6.29 0.91 0.46
CA MET A 38 6.72 -0.47 0.71
C MET A 38 6.84 -0.78 2.19
N PHE A 39 6.63 -2.05 2.55
CA PHE A 39 6.98 -2.58 3.86
C PHE A 39 7.93 -3.77 3.75
N ALA A 40 8.71 -3.97 4.81
CA ALA A 40 9.48 -5.16 5.06
C ALA A 40 9.26 -5.60 6.52
N ILE A 41 8.89 -6.87 6.71
CA ILE A 41 8.79 -7.52 8.02
C ILE A 41 9.88 -8.59 8.06
N GLU A 42 10.84 -8.44 8.96
CA GLU A 42 11.90 -9.42 9.18
C GLU A 42 11.52 -10.32 10.35
N LEU A 43 11.50 -11.63 10.12
CA LEU A 43 11.25 -12.64 11.14
C LEU A 43 12.44 -13.57 11.32
N TYR A 44 12.68 -14.00 12.57
CA TYR A 44 13.44 -15.21 12.82
C TYR A 44 12.70 -16.41 12.24
N ASN A 45 13.40 -17.24 11.49
CA ASN A 45 12.82 -18.32 10.71
C ASN A 45 13.37 -19.66 11.17
N TRP A 46 13.41 -19.90 12.48
CA TRP A 46 13.94 -21.12 13.04
C TRP A 46 13.24 -21.50 14.33
N ASP A 47 12.64 -22.68 14.35
CA ASP A 47 12.08 -23.27 15.57
C ASP A 47 13.10 -24.24 16.18
N GLN A 48 13.57 -23.90 17.38
CA GLN A 48 14.55 -24.71 18.11
C GLN A 48 13.97 -26.04 18.60
N ASN A 49 12.66 -26.16 18.77
CA ASN A 49 12.01 -27.38 19.27
C ASN A 49 11.83 -28.41 18.14
N THR A 50 11.43 -27.95 16.96
CA THR A 50 11.19 -28.81 15.79
C THR A 50 12.40 -28.94 14.85
N LEU A 51 13.43 -28.10 15.05
CA LEU A 51 14.64 -28.02 14.21
C LEU A 51 14.32 -27.80 12.74
N ALA A 52 13.33 -26.94 12.47
CA ALA A 52 12.81 -26.66 11.14
C ALA A 52 12.59 -25.15 10.91
N PHE A 53 12.45 -24.77 9.64
CA PHE A 53 12.09 -23.40 9.25
C PHE A 53 10.62 -23.14 9.58
N THR A 54 10.34 -22.06 10.31
CA THR A 54 9.00 -21.78 10.85
C THR A 54 8.08 -21.09 9.84
N TRP A 55 8.60 -20.13 9.06
CA TRP A 55 7.77 -19.17 8.30
C TRP A 55 7.99 -19.21 6.79
N SER A 56 9.06 -19.84 6.30
CA SER A 56 9.38 -19.90 4.86
C SER A 56 8.29 -20.54 4.00
N ASP A 57 7.52 -21.47 4.54
CA ASP A 57 6.45 -22.18 3.81
C ASP A 57 5.06 -21.89 4.39
N ASP A 58 4.95 -20.88 5.28
CA ASP A 58 3.69 -20.57 5.93
C ASP A 58 2.75 -19.81 4.98
N ALA A 59 1.54 -20.35 4.80
CA ALA A 59 0.53 -19.80 3.90
C ALA A 59 0.07 -18.38 4.26
N ARG A 60 0.29 -17.91 5.50
CA ARG A 60 0.00 -16.54 5.91
C ARG A 60 0.90 -15.53 5.23
N PHE A 61 2.17 -15.86 5.00
CA PHE A 61 3.12 -14.95 4.34
C PHE A 61 3.20 -15.17 2.82
N ALA A 62 2.27 -15.94 2.26
CA ALA A 62 2.20 -16.17 0.82
C ALA A 62 1.97 -14.86 0.05
N PRO A 63 2.63 -14.66 -1.11
CA PRO A 63 2.36 -13.53 -1.99
C PRO A 63 0.88 -13.44 -2.39
N GLY A 64 0.35 -12.22 -2.40
CA GLY A 64 -1.05 -11.92 -2.65
C GLY A 64 -1.89 -11.70 -1.40
N ASN A 65 -1.44 -12.19 -0.23
CA ASN A 65 -2.10 -11.89 1.04
C ASN A 65 -1.93 -10.41 1.39
N GLU A 66 -2.92 -9.86 2.09
CA GLU A 66 -2.90 -8.49 2.55
C GLU A 66 -2.25 -8.40 3.93
N ALA A 67 -1.36 -7.42 4.11
CA ALA A 67 -0.80 -7.06 5.40
C ALA A 67 -1.26 -5.66 5.81
N GLU A 68 -1.68 -5.53 7.07
CA GLU A 68 -1.88 -4.24 7.73
C GLU A 68 -0.84 -4.07 8.82
N ILE A 69 -0.14 -2.93 8.82
CA ILE A 69 0.89 -2.60 9.79
C ILE A 69 0.41 -1.40 10.60
N TRP A 70 0.42 -1.57 11.91
CA TRP A 70 0.09 -0.55 12.88
C TRP A 70 1.27 -0.33 13.80
N MET A 71 1.66 0.93 13.97
CA MET A 71 2.79 1.32 14.80
C MET A 71 2.39 2.52 15.65
N GLY A 72 2.98 2.63 16.83
CA GLY A 72 2.75 3.76 17.71
C GLY A 72 3.20 3.46 19.12
N TYR A 73 2.56 4.10 20.09
CA TYR A 73 2.68 3.76 21.49
C TYR A 73 1.47 2.91 21.90
N VAL A 74 1.59 2.16 23.00
CA VAL A 74 0.51 1.25 23.50
C VAL A 74 -0.87 1.92 23.53
N ASP A 75 -0.95 3.20 23.94
CA ASP A 75 -2.22 3.94 24.03
C ASP A 75 -2.58 4.75 22.76
N ALA A 76 -1.75 4.69 21.73
CA ALA A 76 -1.84 5.53 20.53
C ALA A 76 -1.32 4.81 19.28
N LEU A 77 -1.79 3.59 19.03
CA LEU A 77 -1.46 2.84 17.83
C LEU A 77 -2.16 3.43 16.59
N GLN A 78 -1.42 3.60 15.50
CA GLN A 78 -1.96 4.10 14.24
C GLN A 78 -1.64 3.16 13.09
N LYS A 79 -2.59 3.01 12.17
CA LYS A 79 -2.35 2.24 10.94
C LYS A 79 -1.42 3.04 10.05
N VAL A 80 -0.22 2.52 9.84
CA VAL A 80 0.81 3.17 9.03
C VAL A 80 0.85 2.63 7.60
N MET A 81 0.44 1.37 7.38
CA MET A 81 0.45 0.81 6.03
C MET A 81 -0.60 -0.29 5.82
N VAL A 82 -1.16 -0.34 4.61
CA VAL A 82 -1.90 -1.48 4.08
C VAL A 82 -1.32 -1.81 2.71
N GLY A 83 -0.90 -3.05 2.52
CA GLY A 83 -0.31 -3.49 1.26
C GLY A 83 -0.51 -4.97 1.01
N ASP A 84 -0.22 -5.40 -0.20
CA ASP A 84 -0.22 -6.82 -0.55
C ASP A 84 1.22 -7.35 -0.43
N ILE A 85 1.38 -8.53 0.17
CA ILE A 85 2.65 -9.25 0.18
C ILE A 85 3.00 -9.61 -1.26
N THR A 86 4.20 -9.26 -1.68
CA THR A 86 4.70 -9.51 -3.04
C THR A 86 5.85 -10.50 -3.08
N SER A 87 6.59 -10.66 -1.99
CA SER A 87 7.77 -11.51 -1.93
C SER A 87 8.00 -12.03 -0.53
N LEU A 88 8.57 -13.24 -0.47
CA LEU A 88 9.07 -13.88 0.73
C LEU A 88 10.53 -14.25 0.45
N GLU A 89 11.45 -13.65 1.20
CA GLU A 89 12.90 -13.74 0.94
C GLU A 89 13.61 -14.37 2.13
N PRO A 90 13.85 -15.69 2.12
CA PRO A 90 14.66 -16.35 3.12
C PRO A 90 16.13 -15.94 3.02
N ALA A 91 16.76 -15.70 4.15
CA ALA A 91 18.18 -15.39 4.27
C ALA A 91 18.85 -16.39 5.23
N PHE A 92 19.86 -17.09 4.72
CA PHE A 92 20.64 -18.09 5.45
C PHE A 92 22.11 -17.65 5.48
N GLN A 93 22.61 -17.29 6.66
CA GLN A 93 24.01 -16.98 6.88
C GLN A 93 24.61 -18.02 7.83
N ALA A 94 25.87 -18.41 7.60
CA ALA A 94 26.50 -19.54 8.28
C ALA A 94 26.56 -19.38 9.82
N ASP A 95 26.53 -18.13 10.32
CA ASP A 95 26.68 -17.81 11.75
C ASP A 95 25.51 -16.97 12.31
N GLU A 96 24.38 -16.88 11.60
CA GLU A 96 23.18 -16.19 12.07
C GLU A 96 21.99 -17.13 12.13
N ILE A 97 21.04 -16.84 13.03
CA ILE A 97 19.74 -17.50 13.02
C ILE A 97 19.10 -17.24 11.64
N PRO A 98 18.63 -18.29 10.94
CA PRO A 98 17.89 -18.13 9.68
C PRO A 98 16.82 -17.06 9.80
N GLN A 99 16.71 -16.21 8.79
CA GLN A 99 15.73 -15.13 8.74
C GLN A 99 14.85 -15.26 7.51
N VAL A 100 13.68 -14.64 7.56
CA VAL A 100 12.85 -14.45 6.37
C VAL A 100 12.35 -13.02 6.35
N THR A 101 12.42 -12.39 5.18
CA THR A 101 11.87 -11.06 4.96
C THR A 101 10.60 -11.16 4.14
N VAL A 102 9.48 -10.72 4.71
CA VAL A 102 8.21 -10.56 4.01
C VAL A 102 8.15 -9.15 3.45
N ARG A 103 8.08 -9.00 2.12
CA ARG A 103 7.98 -7.69 1.46
C ARG A 103 6.66 -7.50 0.77
N GLY A 104 6.13 -6.30 0.86
CA GLY A 104 4.92 -5.92 0.14
C GLY A 104 4.86 -4.45 -0.19
N TYR A 105 3.89 -4.11 -1.03
CA TYR A 105 3.67 -2.77 -1.53
C TYR A 105 2.23 -2.35 -1.33
N ASP A 106 2.01 -1.05 -1.24
CA ASP A 106 0.67 -0.49 -1.29
C ASP A 106 -0.02 -0.78 -2.63
N ARG A 107 -1.35 -0.67 -2.66
CA ARG A 107 -2.12 -0.97 -3.87
C ARG A 107 -1.98 0.08 -4.95
N ARG A 108 -1.40 1.25 -4.65
CA ARG A 108 -1.05 2.25 -5.65
C ARG A 108 -0.03 1.69 -6.65
N HIS A 109 0.82 0.76 -6.23
CA HIS A 109 1.70 0.01 -7.15
C HIS A 109 0.95 -0.54 -8.37
N ARG A 110 -0.30 -0.99 -8.21
CA ARG A 110 -1.09 -1.55 -9.33
C ARG A 110 -1.39 -0.52 -10.43
N LEU A 111 -1.60 0.75 -10.06
CA LEU A 111 -1.84 1.86 -11.00
C LEU A 111 -0.56 2.42 -11.62
N LEU A 112 0.57 2.24 -10.93
CA LEU A 112 1.90 2.62 -11.41
C LEU A 112 2.50 1.54 -12.32
N ARG A 113 1.97 0.31 -12.26
CA ARG A 113 2.50 -0.84 -12.99
C ARG A 113 2.09 -0.83 -14.45
N GLY A 114 3.10 -0.78 -15.32
CA GLY A 114 2.93 -0.94 -16.76
C GLY A 114 2.37 0.31 -17.43
N ARG A 115 2.68 0.47 -18.71
CA ARG A 115 2.16 1.56 -19.54
C ARG A 115 1.05 1.02 -20.42
N GLN A 116 -0.05 1.74 -20.52
CA GLN A 116 -1.23 1.34 -21.27
C GLN A 116 -1.48 2.31 -22.42
N THR A 117 -2.05 1.79 -23.50
CA THR A 117 -2.63 2.61 -24.59
C THR A 117 -4.07 2.20 -24.79
N ARG A 118 -5.01 3.07 -24.42
CA ARG A 118 -6.45 2.77 -24.41
C ARG A 118 -7.26 4.02 -24.76
N SER A 119 -8.37 3.86 -25.46
CA SER A 119 -9.29 4.95 -25.77
C SER A 119 -10.58 4.82 -24.97
N PHE A 120 -11.12 5.97 -24.55
CA PHE A 120 -12.39 6.09 -23.85
C PHE A 120 -13.27 7.04 -24.66
N THR A 121 -14.46 6.59 -25.04
CA THR A 121 -15.38 7.34 -25.91
C THR A 121 -16.68 7.63 -25.19
N LYS A 122 -17.16 8.88 -25.30
CA LYS A 122 -18.42 9.33 -24.66
C LYS A 122 -18.43 9.07 -23.15
N MET A 123 -17.31 9.32 -22.47
CA MET A 123 -17.15 9.10 -21.04
C MET A 123 -16.76 10.38 -20.31
N LYS A 124 -17.20 10.47 -19.05
CA LYS A 124 -16.72 11.49 -18.10
C LYS A 124 -15.37 11.06 -17.52
N ASP A 125 -14.52 12.01 -17.12
CA ASP A 125 -13.29 11.70 -16.36
C ASP A 125 -13.61 10.93 -15.07
N SER A 126 -14.73 11.25 -14.41
CA SER A 126 -15.24 10.49 -13.24
C SER A 126 -15.60 9.03 -13.58
N ALA A 127 -16.10 8.75 -14.77
CA ALA A 127 -16.42 7.39 -15.21
C ALA A 127 -15.15 6.61 -15.54
N ILE A 128 -14.19 7.25 -16.20
CA ILE A 128 -12.87 6.68 -16.51
C ILE A 128 -12.13 6.31 -15.22
N ALA A 129 -12.12 7.21 -14.21
CA ALA A 129 -11.50 6.94 -12.92
C ALA A 129 -12.12 5.74 -12.19
N ARG A 130 -13.46 5.58 -12.24
CA ARG A 130 -14.13 4.40 -11.66
C ARG A 130 -13.77 3.11 -12.39
N GLN A 131 -13.69 3.14 -13.73
CA GLN A 131 -13.32 1.98 -14.52
C GLN A 131 -11.89 1.53 -14.20
N ILE A 132 -10.92 2.46 -14.21
CA ILE A 132 -9.53 2.17 -13.91
C ILE A 132 -9.35 1.64 -12.48
N ALA A 133 -10.07 2.22 -11.51
CA ALA A 133 -10.08 1.70 -10.14
C ALA A 133 -10.56 0.24 -10.08
N GLY A 134 -11.64 -0.08 -10.80
CA GLY A 134 -12.16 -1.45 -10.91
C GLY A 134 -11.15 -2.42 -11.54
N ASP A 135 -10.53 -2.03 -12.65
CA ASP A 135 -9.50 -2.82 -13.35
C ASP A 135 -8.29 -3.13 -12.42
N ALA A 136 -7.95 -2.19 -11.53
CA ALA A 136 -6.88 -2.34 -10.54
C ALA A 136 -7.30 -3.11 -9.26
N GLY A 137 -8.58 -3.49 -9.13
CA GLY A 137 -9.13 -4.12 -7.92
C GLY A 137 -9.21 -3.17 -6.72
N LEU A 138 -9.37 -1.87 -6.98
CA LEU A 138 -9.54 -0.82 -5.98
C LEU A 138 -11.02 -0.45 -5.82
N GLN A 139 -11.39 -0.01 -4.61
CA GLN A 139 -12.65 0.68 -4.39
C GLN A 139 -12.56 2.09 -4.98
N ALA A 140 -13.67 2.61 -5.52
CA ALA A 140 -13.68 3.91 -6.17
C ALA A 140 -14.54 4.90 -5.38
N ARG A 141 -13.93 5.93 -4.80
CA ARG A 141 -14.61 7.13 -4.27
C ARG A 141 -14.39 8.29 -5.23
N VAL A 142 -15.34 8.44 -6.15
CA VAL A 142 -15.21 9.36 -7.27
C VAL A 142 -16.38 10.34 -7.30
N GLN A 143 -16.06 11.63 -7.22
CA GLN A 143 -17.00 12.72 -7.43
C GLN A 143 -17.24 12.97 -8.92
N ASP A 144 -18.45 13.40 -9.29
CA ASP A 144 -18.81 13.55 -10.70
C ASP A 144 -18.11 14.76 -11.34
N SER A 145 -17.39 14.53 -12.44
CA SER A 145 -16.73 15.60 -13.21
C SER A 145 -17.72 16.36 -14.11
N HIS A 146 -18.98 15.94 -14.15
CA HIS A 146 -20.13 16.51 -14.89
C HIS A 146 -20.04 16.51 -16.41
N VAL A 147 -18.86 16.77 -16.99
CA VAL A 147 -18.63 16.87 -18.43
C VAL A 147 -18.34 15.50 -19.03
N THR A 148 -19.11 15.15 -20.07
CA THR A 148 -18.86 13.99 -20.92
C THR A 148 -17.95 14.39 -22.08
N LEU A 149 -16.91 13.60 -22.33
CA LEU A 149 -15.94 13.84 -23.39
C LEU A 149 -16.18 12.85 -24.52
N ASP A 150 -16.16 13.34 -25.76
CA ASP A 150 -16.38 12.50 -26.94
C ASP A 150 -15.29 11.44 -27.11
N TYR A 151 -14.04 11.84 -26.85
CA TYR A 151 -12.87 10.99 -27.01
C TYR A 151 -11.74 11.39 -26.06
N VAL A 152 -11.20 10.40 -25.34
CA VAL A 152 -10.01 10.53 -24.49
C VAL A 152 -9.07 9.38 -24.79
N LEU A 153 -7.79 9.66 -25.01
CA LEU A 153 -6.76 8.67 -25.25
C LEU A 153 -5.77 8.65 -24.09
N GLN A 154 -5.60 7.49 -23.47
CA GLN A 154 -4.43 7.17 -22.70
C GLN A 154 -3.37 6.68 -23.69
N HIS A 155 -2.28 7.43 -23.87
CA HIS A 155 -1.25 7.11 -24.85
C HIS A 155 0.05 6.70 -24.17
N ASN A 156 0.32 5.39 -24.15
CA ASN A 156 1.53 4.80 -23.59
C ASN A 156 1.90 5.44 -22.25
N GLN A 157 1.03 5.38 -21.25
CA GLN A 157 1.30 5.95 -19.91
C GLN A 157 0.68 5.08 -18.83
N THR A 158 1.16 5.20 -17.59
CA THR A 158 0.57 4.47 -16.46
C THR A 158 -0.83 4.99 -16.17
N ASP A 159 -1.65 4.17 -15.52
CA ASP A 159 -3.01 4.55 -15.14
C ASP A 159 -2.99 5.72 -14.15
N MET A 160 -2.04 5.71 -13.21
CA MET A 160 -1.88 6.81 -12.25
C MET A 160 -1.52 8.14 -12.95
N ALA A 161 -0.53 8.13 -13.85
CA ALA A 161 -0.11 9.35 -14.55
C ALA A 161 -1.22 9.91 -15.44
N PHE A 162 -1.97 9.02 -16.10
CA PHE A 162 -3.14 9.40 -16.88
C PHE A 162 -4.20 10.08 -16.00
N LEU A 163 -4.59 9.45 -14.90
CA LEU A 163 -5.59 10.01 -14.00
C LEU A 163 -5.15 11.35 -13.39
N GLN A 164 -3.86 11.51 -13.08
CA GLN A 164 -3.31 12.76 -12.58
C GLN A 164 -3.39 13.89 -13.63
N ASP A 165 -3.04 13.62 -14.89
CA ASP A 165 -3.19 14.58 -15.99
C ASP A 165 -4.67 14.96 -16.21
N ARG A 166 -5.57 13.96 -16.21
CA ARG A 166 -7.01 14.19 -16.35
C ARG A 166 -7.58 15.03 -15.21
N ALA A 167 -7.26 14.67 -13.96
CA ALA A 167 -7.71 15.38 -12.77
C ALA A 167 -7.18 16.84 -12.76
N GLY A 168 -5.90 17.03 -13.08
CA GLY A 168 -5.25 18.34 -13.10
C GLY A 168 -5.94 19.34 -14.03
N ARG A 169 -6.44 18.89 -15.19
CA ARG A 169 -7.13 19.73 -16.18
C ARG A 169 -8.48 20.30 -15.70
N ILE A 170 -9.12 19.63 -14.74
CA ILE A 170 -10.44 20.00 -14.23
C ILE A 170 -10.40 20.51 -12.77
N GLY A 171 -9.20 20.73 -12.21
CA GLY A 171 -9.04 21.16 -10.82
C GLY A 171 -9.32 20.06 -9.78
N TYR A 172 -9.20 18.80 -10.19
CA TYR A 172 -9.35 17.64 -9.32
C TYR A 172 -7.98 17.13 -8.85
N GLU A 173 -8.01 16.28 -7.85
CA GLU A 173 -6.88 15.46 -7.38
C GLU A 173 -7.25 13.98 -7.45
N VAL A 174 -6.21 13.16 -7.59
CA VAL A 174 -6.31 11.70 -7.52
C VAL A 174 -5.23 11.17 -6.58
N PHE A 175 -5.64 10.33 -5.65
CA PHE A 175 -4.74 9.62 -4.75
C PHE A 175 -5.38 8.30 -4.30
N VAL A 176 -4.54 7.37 -3.84
CA VAL A 176 -5.00 6.11 -3.27
C VAL A 176 -4.76 6.16 -1.77
N LYS A 177 -5.77 5.82 -0.99
CA LYS A 177 -5.64 5.61 0.45
C LYS A 177 -6.19 4.23 0.80
N GLU A 178 -5.34 3.41 1.40
CA GLU A 178 -5.60 1.99 1.67
C GLU A 178 -6.03 1.25 0.38
N LYS A 179 -7.32 0.92 0.26
CA LYS A 179 -7.91 0.21 -0.89
C LYS A 179 -8.76 1.09 -1.77
N THR A 180 -8.82 2.39 -1.49
CA THR A 180 -9.75 3.30 -2.14
C THR A 180 -9.01 4.32 -2.98
N LEU A 181 -9.33 4.35 -4.28
CA LEU A 181 -8.97 5.44 -5.17
C LEU A 181 -9.94 6.60 -4.96
N TYR A 182 -9.38 7.78 -4.67
CA TYR A 182 -10.11 9.03 -4.55
C TYR A 182 -9.93 9.83 -5.83
N PHE A 183 -11.03 10.31 -6.40
CA PHE A 183 -11.02 11.28 -7.50
C PHE A 183 -12.04 12.37 -7.15
N GLN A 184 -11.53 13.54 -6.76
CA GLN A 184 -12.35 14.59 -6.16
C GLN A 184 -11.80 15.98 -6.50
N PRO A 185 -12.61 17.06 -6.40
CA PRO A 185 -12.10 18.43 -6.48
C PRO A 185 -10.97 18.62 -5.48
N ARG A 186 -9.91 19.35 -5.88
CA ARG A 186 -8.80 19.68 -4.98
C ARG A 186 -9.36 20.39 -3.76
N GLN A 187 -9.25 19.75 -2.60
CA GLN A 187 -9.47 20.44 -1.35
C GLN A 187 -8.20 21.22 -1.07
N ASN A 188 -8.19 22.52 -1.39
CA ASN A 188 -7.21 23.44 -0.82
C ASN A 188 -7.48 23.55 0.69
N ALA A 189 -7.09 22.53 1.44
CA ALA A 189 -6.84 22.71 2.85
C ALA A 189 -5.55 23.51 2.93
N MET A 190 -5.68 24.83 3.09
CA MET A 190 -4.75 25.56 3.96
C MET A 190 -4.76 24.85 5.32
N LYS A 191 -4.00 23.76 5.46
CA LYS A 191 -3.44 23.33 6.72
C LYS A 191 -2.07 23.98 6.77
N GLU A 192 -1.99 24.98 7.64
CA GLU A 192 -0.80 25.77 7.93
C GLU A 192 0.46 24.92 7.83
N ALA A 193 1.42 25.41 7.05
CA ALA A 193 2.78 24.93 7.11
C ALA A 193 3.26 25.09 8.56
N VAL A 194 3.22 24.01 9.34
CA VAL A 194 3.98 23.92 10.57
C VAL A 194 5.43 23.80 10.13
N THR A 195 6.09 24.94 9.94
CA THR A 195 7.54 25.04 9.87
C THR A 195 8.06 24.79 11.28
N PRO A 196 8.76 23.68 11.58
CA PRO A 196 9.44 23.57 12.85
C PRO A 196 10.76 24.33 12.72
N TYR A 197 10.78 25.60 13.14
CA TYR A 197 12.00 26.29 13.53
C TYR A 197 11.79 26.92 14.91
N ARG A 198 12.31 26.25 15.94
CA ARG A 198 13.16 26.85 16.97
C ARG A 198 13.86 25.78 17.79
#